data_AF-A0A8H7ZQK8-F1
#
_entry.id   AF-A0A8H7ZQK8-F1
#
_cell.length_a   1.000
_cell.length_b   1.000
_cell.length_c   1.000
_cell.angle_alpha   90.00
_cell.angle_beta   90.00
_cell.angle_gamma   90.00
#
_symmetry.space_group_name_H-M   'P 1'
#
loop_
_entity.id
_entity.type
_entity.pdbx_description
1 polymer ?
#
loop_
_entity_poly.entity_id
_entity_poly.type
_entity_poly.pdbx_seq_one_letter_code
_entity_poly.pdbx_strand_id
1 'polypeptide(L)'
;MYYVAVLFPVVAAAKGEGWSEILAPSRCPLPNHDPTVIAISVVLLLGMIASFLPQHYKIFCTKSAKGLSPNYLLLGTVMRTCGLLNIVLLQWNLFGCCRTVFTGKDCAESMLGVAQLLGQAVMFLGIVFLYSMYCPENKKQALADQGPAQNNLPLSDECKASGVHIYALVIYLAVWPFLNVVLILNYGSASKLVATLASVNGVTSMVLGCAQYVPQLCTTWREKEVGALSLPMMMLQAPGGFLLAYTIAGRPGTNWTSWITYVATGILQGALLLMCVVWRYRNRSTPLRSPEDPNPDDSELGAVLSDLQTRRRTIHPQD
;
A
#
# COMPACT_ATOMS: atom_id res chain seq x y z
N MET A 1 11.29 -12.27 -7.63
CA MET A 1 11.71 -13.68 -7.83
C MET A 1 11.32 -14.24 -9.19
N TYR A 2 10.08 -14.08 -9.68
CA TYR A 2 9.68 -14.57 -11.01
C TYR A 2 10.58 -14.05 -12.16
N TYR A 3 10.84 -12.75 -12.22
CA TYR A 3 11.75 -12.15 -13.22
C TYR A 3 13.22 -12.59 -13.05
N VAL A 4 13.68 -12.82 -11.81
CA VAL A 4 15.04 -13.31 -11.53
C VAL A 4 15.18 -14.77 -11.96
N ALA A 5 14.12 -15.58 -11.80
CA ALA A 5 14.11 -16.97 -12.24
C ALA A 5 14.05 -17.12 -13.77
N VAL A 6 13.37 -16.21 -14.48
CA VAL A 6 13.14 -16.30 -15.93
C VAL A 6 14.23 -15.60 -16.76
N LEU A 7 14.75 -14.44 -16.34
CA LEU A 7 15.69 -13.65 -17.14
C LEU A 7 17.16 -14.00 -16.89
N PHE A 8 17.48 -14.52 -15.70
CA PHE A 8 18.84 -14.87 -15.35
C PHE A 8 19.43 -15.98 -16.26
N PRO A 9 18.71 -17.08 -16.58
CA PRO A 9 19.22 -18.10 -17.50
C PRO A 9 19.55 -17.52 -18.89
N VAL A 10 18.73 -16.57 -19.36
CA VAL A 10 18.88 -15.95 -20.69
C VAL A 10 20.12 -15.06 -20.75
N VAL A 11 20.37 -14.25 -19.71
CA VAL A 11 21.51 -13.33 -19.67
C VAL A 11 22.82 -14.06 -19.32
N ALA A 12 22.78 -15.06 -18.43
CA ALA A 12 23.94 -15.90 -18.13
C ALA A 12 24.38 -16.70 -19.37
N ALA A 13 23.43 -17.25 -20.14
CA ALA A 13 23.72 -17.91 -21.42
C ALA A 13 24.32 -16.94 -22.46
N ALA A 14 23.87 -15.68 -22.49
CA ALA A 14 24.36 -14.67 -23.43
C ALA A 14 25.81 -14.20 -23.16
N LYS A 15 26.30 -14.33 -21.92
CA LYS A 15 27.65 -13.89 -21.53
C LYS A 15 28.70 -15.01 -21.49
N GLY A 16 28.29 -16.28 -21.58
CA GLY A 16 29.22 -17.42 -21.48
C GLY A 16 29.85 -17.60 -20.09
N GLU A 17 29.44 -16.80 -19.10
CA GLU A 17 29.94 -16.83 -17.72
C GLU A 17 29.02 -17.73 -16.86
N GLY A 18 29.61 -18.75 -16.23
CA GLY A 18 28.92 -19.54 -15.21
C GLY A 18 28.74 -18.73 -13.92
N TRP A 19 27.70 -19.04 -13.14
CA TRP A 19 27.44 -18.47 -11.80
C TRP A 19 28.71 -18.38 -10.90
N SER A 20 29.70 -19.22 -11.15
CA SER A 20 30.97 -19.38 -10.42
C SER A 20 31.98 -18.24 -10.59
N GLU A 21 32.02 -17.50 -11.71
CA GLU A 21 33.01 -16.42 -11.89
C GLU A 21 32.55 -15.08 -11.28
N ILE A 22 31.25 -14.83 -11.21
CA ILE A 22 30.66 -13.60 -10.67
C ILE A 22 30.63 -13.61 -9.13
N LEU A 23 30.67 -14.79 -8.51
CA LEU A 23 30.46 -15.02 -7.07
C LEU A 23 31.63 -15.77 -6.44
N ALA A 24 32.76 -15.08 -6.26
CA ALA A 24 33.85 -15.61 -5.43
C ALA A 24 33.37 -15.80 -3.96
N PRO A 25 33.70 -16.92 -3.30
CA PRO A 25 33.32 -17.21 -1.90
C PRO A 25 33.71 -16.12 -0.90
N SER A 26 34.71 -15.30 -1.23
CA SER A 26 35.19 -14.17 -0.43
C SER A 26 34.19 -13.01 -0.29
N ARG A 27 33.07 -13.02 -1.01
CA ARG A 27 32.01 -11.99 -0.95
C ARG A 27 30.76 -12.41 -0.17
N CYS A 28 30.77 -13.57 0.47
CA CYS A 28 29.64 -14.08 1.26
C CYS A 28 29.88 -13.83 2.75
N PRO A 29 29.31 -12.76 3.35
CA PRO A 29 29.34 -12.59 4.79
C PRO A 29 28.51 -13.71 5.44
N LEU A 30 29.10 -14.44 6.38
CA LEU A 30 28.36 -15.45 7.15
C LEU A 30 27.19 -14.75 7.90
N PRO A 31 26.00 -15.37 7.96
CA PRO A 31 24.88 -14.81 8.70
C PRO A 31 25.25 -14.69 10.18
N ASN A 32 24.99 -13.52 10.78
CA ASN A 32 24.98 -13.41 12.23
C ASN A 32 23.66 -14.00 12.73
N HIS A 33 23.73 -15.16 13.38
CA HIS A 33 22.59 -15.84 13.99
C HIS A 33 22.13 -15.07 15.25
N ASP A 34 21.53 -13.90 15.08
CA ASP A 34 20.85 -13.18 16.16
C ASP A 34 19.40 -13.68 16.29
N PRO A 35 19.07 -14.48 17.31
CA PRO A 35 17.73 -15.04 17.48
C PRO A 35 16.66 -13.95 17.64
N THR A 36 17.03 -12.78 18.15
CA THR A 36 16.11 -11.65 18.34
C THR A 36 15.67 -11.07 17.01
N VAL A 37 16.62 -10.84 16.09
CA VAL A 37 16.33 -10.31 14.75
C VAL A 37 15.50 -11.30 13.95
N ILE A 38 15.81 -12.59 14.04
CA ILE A 38 15.04 -13.65 13.39
C ILE A 38 13.61 -13.68 13.94
N ALA A 39 13.43 -13.67 15.26
CA ALA A 39 12.12 -13.67 15.89
C ALA A 39 11.30 -12.43 15.47
N ILE A 40 11.90 -11.24 15.50
CA ILE A 40 11.25 -10.00 15.04
C ILE A 40 10.83 -10.15 13.58
N SER A 41 11.72 -10.56 12.68
CA SER A 41 11.40 -10.70 11.26
C SER A 41 10.29 -11.72 10.97
N VAL A 42 10.25 -12.85 11.70
CA VAL A 42 9.14 -13.84 11.60
C VAL A 42 7.82 -13.25 12.07
N VAL A 43 7.81 -12.57 13.23
CA VAL A 43 6.62 -11.90 13.76
C VAL A 43 6.12 -10.84 12.79
N LEU A 44 7.02 -10.06 12.18
CA LEU A 44 6.64 -9.06 11.18
C LEU A 44 6.08 -9.68 9.90
N LEU A 45 6.59 -10.83 9.46
CA LEU A 45 6.07 -11.55 8.30
C LEU A 45 4.64 -12.04 8.55
N LEU A 46 4.39 -12.66 9.72
CA LEU A 46 3.05 -13.12 10.11
C LEU A 46 2.09 -11.94 10.32
N GLY A 47 2.55 -10.90 11.01
CA GLY A 47 1.79 -9.67 11.27
C GLY A 47 1.39 -8.96 9.99
N MET A 48 2.26 -8.97 8.97
CA MET A 48 1.93 -8.44 7.64
C MET A 48 0.76 -9.20 7.02
N ILE A 49 0.82 -10.53 6.95
CA ILE A 49 -0.26 -11.35 6.38
C ILE A 49 -1.58 -11.07 7.13
N ALA A 50 -1.53 -11.09 8.46
CA ALA A 50 -2.68 -10.79 9.32
C ALA A 50 -3.23 -9.37 9.09
N SER A 51 -2.39 -8.39 8.77
CA SER A 51 -2.79 -7.00 8.51
C SER A 51 -3.52 -6.82 7.18
N PHE A 52 -3.06 -7.51 6.14
CA PHE A 52 -3.61 -7.38 4.79
C PHE A 52 -4.90 -8.20 4.62
N LEU A 53 -5.04 -9.31 5.33
CA LEU A 53 -6.16 -10.24 5.15
C LEU A 53 -7.54 -9.61 5.37
N PRO A 54 -7.80 -8.80 6.43
CA PRO A 54 -9.09 -8.15 6.62
C PRO A 54 -9.48 -7.22 5.46
N GLN A 55 -8.50 -6.53 4.86
CA GLN A 55 -8.74 -5.64 3.73
C GLN A 55 -9.12 -6.43 2.47
N HIS A 56 -8.41 -7.52 2.19
CA HIS A 56 -8.74 -8.42 1.08
C HIS A 56 -10.12 -9.02 1.25
N TYR A 57 -10.42 -9.52 2.46
CA TYR A 57 -11.72 -10.09 2.80
C TYR A 57 -12.85 -9.06 2.62
N LYS A 58 -12.68 -7.85 3.17
CA LYS A 58 -13.67 -6.77 3.02
C LYS A 58 -14.00 -6.51 1.56
N ILE A 59 -13.00 -6.26 0.71
CA ILE A 59 -13.21 -5.97 -0.72
C ILE A 59 -13.86 -7.18 -1.43
N PHE A 60 -13.40 -8.40 -1.12
CA PHE A 60 -13.93 -9.60 -1.74
C PHE A 60 -15.39 -9.87 -1.39
N CYS A 61 -15.79 -9.61 -0.15
CA CYS A 61 -17.16 -9.80 0.33
C CYS A 61 -18.10 -8.67 -0.08
N THR A 62 -17.66 -7.41 0.00
CA THR A 62 -18.49 -6.26 -0.41
C THR A 62 -18.67 -6.19 -1.92
N LYS A 63 -17.82 -6.91 -2.69
CA LYS A 63 -17.77 -6.85 -4.16
C LYS A 63 -17.68 -5.40 -4.67
N SER A 64 -17.11 -4.53 -3.85
CA SER A 64 -17.08 -3.10 -4.07
C SER A 64 -15.76 -2.51 -3.59
N ALA A 65 -15.24 -1.58 -4.39
CA ALA A 65 -14.00 -0.87 -4.12
C ALA A 65 -14.23 0.59 -3.71
N LYS A 66 -15.45 0.92 -3.26
CA LYS A 66 -15.83 2.26 -2.77
C LYS A 66 -14.86 2.72 -1.67
N GLY A 67 -14.36 3.96 -1.80
CA GLY A 67 -13.45 4.59 -0.82
C GLY A 67 -11.95 4.26 -0.99
N LEU A 68 -11.55 3.51 -2.02
CA LEU A 68 -10.14 3.32 -2.38
C LEU A 68 -9.72 4.33 -3.45
N SER A 69 -8.68 5.13 -3.16
CA SER A 69 -8.13 6.09 -4.12
C SER A 69 -7.16 5.41 -5.11
N PRO A 70 -7.37 5.53 -6.43
CA PRO A 70 -6.45 4.97 -7.44
C PRO A 70 -5.05 5.59 -7.37
N ASN A 71 -4.93 6.89 -7.07
CA ASN A 71 -3.63 7.55 -6.89
C ASN A 71 -2.84 6.95 -5.72
N TYR A 72 -3.52 6.67 -4.61
CA TYR A 72 -2.90 6.01 -3.45
C TYR A 72 -2.39 4.60 -3.80
N LEU A 73 -3.16 3.84 -4.60
CA LEU A 73 -2.77 2.51 -5.09
C LEU A 73 -1.58 2.57 -6.06
N LEU A 74 -1.56 3.54 -6.97
CA LEU A 74 -0.44 3.75 -7.89
C LEU A 74 0.84 4.09 -7.11
N LEU A 75 0.83 5.17 -6.33
CA LEU A 75 1.98 5.64 -5.56
C LEU A 75 2.50 4.55 -4.63
N GLY A 76 1.60 3.81 -3.97
CA GLY A 76 1.96 2.72 -3.09
C GLY A 76 2.62 1.54 -3.79
N THR A 77 2.20 1.21 -5.01
CA THR A 77 2.81 0.10 -5.74
C THR A 77 4.19 0.47 -6.26
N VAL A 78 4.34 1.69 -6.81
CA VAL A 78 5.64 2.21 -7.27
C VAL A 78 6.61 2.33 -6.09
N MET A 79 6.17 2.90 -4.97
CA MET A 79 6.96 2.97 -3.73
C MET A 79 7.50 1.59 -3.32
N ARG A 80 6.63 0.59 -3.17
CA ARG A 80 7.03 -0.75 -2.70
C ARG A 80 7.95 -1.45 -3.69
N THR A 81 7.73 -1.25 -4.99
CA THR A 81 8.60 -1.81 -6.05
C THR A 81 9.99 -1.19 -5.99
N CYS A 82 10.10 0.13 -5.89
CA CYS A 82 11.37 0.83 -5.71
C CYS A 82 12.08 0.39 -4.41
N GLY A 83 11.36 0.26 -3.29
CA GLY A 83 11.92 -0.20 -2.03
C GLY A 83 12.45 -1.63 -2.10
N LEU A 84 11.72 -2.54 -2.75
CA LEU A 84 12.17 -3.91 -3.00
C LEU A 84 13.42 -3.93 -3.89
N LEU A 85 13.44 -3.13 -4.97
CA LEU A 85 14.59 -3.05 -5.87
C LEU A 85 15.83 -2.48 -5.19
N ASN A 86 15.70 -1.49 -4.29
CA ASN A 86 16.81 -1.00 -3.47
C ASN A 86 17.49 -2.15 -2.71
N ILE A 87 16.73 -2.97 -1.99
CA ILE A 87 17.27 -4.11 -1.24
C ILE A 87 17.82 -5.19 -2.17
N VAL A 88 17.12 -5.53 -3.25
CA VAL A 88 17.59 -6.55 -4.21
C VAL A 88 18.94 -6.17 -4.82
N LEU A 89 19.13 -4.90 -5.18
CA LEU A 89 20.39 -4.42 -5.76
C LEU A 89 21.53 -4.45 -4.73
N LEU A 90 21.28 -3.97 -3.50
CA LEU A 90 22.30 -3.93 -2.44
C LEU A 90 22.67 -5.32 -1.92
N GLN A 91 21.72 -6.25 -1.89
CA GLN A 91 21.88 -7.59 -1.36
C GLN A 91 22.07 -8.65 -2.45
N TRP A 92 22.43 -8.24 -3.67
CA TRP A 92 22.52 -9.12 -4.83
C TRP A 92 23.44 -10.34 -4.61
N ASN A 93 24.56 -10.13 -3.93
CA ASN A 93 25.53 -11.21 -3.65
C ASN A 93 24.92 -12.31 -2.76
N LEU A 94 23.99 -11.96 -1.86
CA LEU A 94 23.35 -12.94 -0.97
C LEU A 94 22.50 -13.96 -1.74
N PHE A 95 21.89 -13.58 -2.87
CA PHE A 95 21.17 -14.52 -3.73
C PHE A 95 22.11 -15.55 -4.35
N GLY A 96 23.31 -15.11 -4.72
CA GLY A 96 24.36 -15.99 -5.21
C GLY A 96 24.87 -16.94 -4.13
N CYS A 97 25.23 -16.41 -2.97
CA CYS A 97 25.70 -17.17 -1.81
C CYS A 97 24.67 -18.20 -1.34
N CYS A 98 23.37 -17.87 -1.34
CA CYS A 98 22.30 -18.81 -1.03
C CYS A 98 22.27 -20.03 -1.97
N ARG A 99 22.63 -19.85 -3.24
CA ARG A 99 22.57 -20.93 -4.23
C ARG A 99 23.79 -21.85 -4.16
N THR A 100 24.95 -21.34 -3.81
CA THR A 100 26.24 -22.03 -3.98
C THR A 100 27.03 -22.30 -2.70
N VAL A 101 26.81 -21.53 -1.63
CA VAL A 101 27.66 -21.57 -0.42
C VAL A 101 26.86 -21.89 0.84
N PHE A 102 25.72 -21.24 1.05
CA PHE A 102 24.96 -21.34 2.29
C PHE A 102 24.17 -22.64 2.42
N THR A 103 24.04 -23.12 3.67
CA THR A 103 23.07 -24.17 3.97
C THR A 103 21.63 -23.61 3.89
N GLY A 104 20.63 -24.48 3.80
CA GLY A 104 19.23 -24.05 3.66
C GLY A 104 18.75 -23.14 4.79
N LYS A 105 19.27 -23.32 6.01
CA LYS A 105 18.92 -22.48 7.17
C LYS A 105 19.57 -21.10 7.08
N ASP A 106 20.86 -21.06 6.79
CA ASP A 106 21.63 -19.82 6.62
C ASP A 106 21.08 -18.94 5.50
N CYS A 107 20.64 -19.57 4.40
CA CYS A 107 19.95 -18.86 3.34
C CYS A 107 18.58 -18.32 3.79
N ALA A 108 17.77 -19.13 4.47
CA ALA A 108 16.44 -18.71 4.92
C ALA A 108 16.51 -17.48 5.83
N GLU A 109 17.46 -17.45 6.77
CA GLU A 109 17.70 -16.32 7.67
C GLU A 109 18.16 -15.08 6.90
N SER A 110 19.10 -15.25 5.98
CA SER A 110 19.63 -14.17 5.14
C SER A 110 18.54 -13.57 4.23
N MET A 111 17.66 -14.40 3.68
CA MET A 111 16.61 -13.99 2.74
C MET A 111 15.34 -13.47 3.42
N LEU A 112 15.22 -13.57 4.74
CA LEU A 112 13.98 -13.26 5.45
C LEU A 112 13.51 -11.81 5.25
N GLY A 113 14.42 -10.84 5.24
CA GLY A 113 14.07 -9.43 5.00
C GLY A 113 13.64 -9.16 3.56
N VAL A 114 14.27 -9.84 2.59
CA VAL A 114 13.84 -9.80 1.18
C VAL A 114 12.45 -10.40 1.04
N ALA A 115 12.21 -11.55 1.68
CA ALA A 115 10.91 -12.21 1.68
C ALA A 115 9.82 -11.34 2.30
N GLN A 116 10.15 -10.61 3.38
CA GLN A 116 9.22 -9.67 4.00
C GLN A 116 8.82 -8.52 3.05
N LEU A 117 9.77 -7.89 2.38
CA LEU A 117 9.46 -6.81 1.43
C LEU A 117 8.72 -7.30 0.19
N LEU A 118 9.09 -8.48 -0.32
CA LEU A 118 8.39 -9.13 -1.41
C LEU A 118 6.94 -9.47 -1.00
N GLY A 119 6.74 -9.98 0.21
CA GLY A 119 5.41 -10.24 0.77
C GLY A 119 4.55 -8.99 0.81
N GLN A 120 5.08 -7.85 1.24
CA GLN A 120 4.34 -6.58 1.24
C GLN A 120 3.95 -6.13 -0.15
N ALA A 121 4.85 -6.28 -1.12
CA ALA A 121 4.58 -5.95 -2.52
C ALA A 121 3.46 -6.84 -3.08
N VAL A 122 3.54 -8.16 -2.88
CA VAL A 122 2.54 -9.13 -3.37
C VAL A 122 1.18 -8.89 -2.72
N MET A 123 1.11 -8.72 -1.40
CA MET A 123 -0.15 -8.46 -0.71
C MET A 123 -0.79 -7.14 -1.15
N PHE A 124 0.01 -6.10 -1.40
CA PHE A 124 -0.54 -4.85 -1.93
C PHE A 124 -1.00 -4.97 -3.39
N LEU A 125 -0.27 -5.71 -4.23
CA LEU A 125 -0.72 -6.04 -5.59
C LEU A 125 -2.03 -6.83 -5.58
N GLY A 126 -2.25 -7.69 -4.58
CA GLY A 126 -3.55 -8.36 -4.37
C GLY A 126 -4.70 -7.36 -4.19
N ILE A 127 -4.49 -6.28 -3.43
CA ILE A 127 -5.48 -5.20 -3.30
C ILE A 127 -5.70 -4.49 -4.64
N VAL A 128 -4.64 -4.18 -5.39
CA VAL A 128 -4.75 -3.55 -6.72
C VAL A 128 -5.52 -4.45 -7.70
N PHE A 129 -5.25 -5.75 -7.67
CA PHE A 129 -5.96 -6.74 -8.47
C PHE A 129 -7.46 -6.76 -8.13
N LEU A 130 -7.82 -6.89 -6.85
CA LEU A 130 -9.22 -6.83 -6.42
C LEU A 130 -9.88 -5.50 -6.80
N TYR A 131 -9.18 -4.38 -6.64
CA TYR A 131 -9.65 -3.07 -7.05
C TYR A 131 -9.96 -3.00 -8.56
N SER A 132 -9.07 -3.54 -9.40
CA SER A 132 -9.26 -3.60 -10.86
C SER A 132 -10.46 -4.43 -11.27
N MET A 133 -10.73 -5.54 -10.57
CA MET A 133 -11.88 -6.40 -10.83
C MET A 133 -13.21 -5.74 -10.43
N TYR A 134 -13.24 -5.00 -9.30
CA TYR A 134 -14.47 -4.45 -8.73
C TYR A 134 -14.73 -2.96 -9.04
N CYS A 135 -13.82 -2.23 -9.70
CA CYS A 135 -14.12 -0.87 -10.24
C CYS A 135 -15.36 -0.84 -11.16
N PRO A 136 -15.47 -1.72 -12.18
CA PRO A 136 -16.59 -1.64 -13.13
C PRO A 136 -17.95 -1.87 -12.45
N GLU A 137 -17.98 -2.68 -11.40
CA GLU A 137 -19.22 -2.97 -10.68
C GLU A 137 -19.67 -1.78 -9.81
N ASN A 138 -18.74 -1.03 -9.23
CA ASN A 138 -19.06 0.24 -8.55
C ASN A 138 -19.70 1.25 -9.50
N LYS A 139 -19.19 1.31 -10.75
CA LYS A 139 -19.74 2.18 -11.79
C LYS A 139 -21.18 1.80 -12.11
N LYS A 140 -21.47 0.51 -12.28
CA LYS A 140 -22.84 0.03 -12.55
C LYS A 140 -23.79 0.34 -11.39
N GLN A 141 -23.37 0.10 -10.15
CA GLN A 141 -24.20 0.39 -8.97
C GLN A 141 -24.53 1.88 -8.85
N ALA A 142 -23.55 2.76 -9.04
CA ALA A 142 -23.80 4.20 -8.96
C ALA A 142 -24.65 4.74 -10.11
N LEU A 143 -24.56 4.13 -11.30
CA LEU A 143 -25.45 4.44 -12.42
C LEU A 143 -26.87 3.92 -12.18
N ALA A 144 -27.03 2.84 -11.41
CA ALA A 144 -28.35 2.29 -11.05
C ALA A 144 -29.03 3.08 -9.91
N ASP A 145 -28.26 3.59 -8.95
CA ASP A 145 -28.76 4.46 -7.86
C ASP A 145 -29.17 5.85 -8.38
N GLN A 146 -28.65 6.27 -9.53
CA GLN A 146 -28.99 7.55 -10.18
C GLN A 146 -30.09 7.34 -11.22
N GLY A 147 -31.33 7.74 -10.89
CA GLY A 147 -32.41 7.86 -11.86
C GLY A 147 -32.07 8.82 -13.03
N PRO A 148 -32.93 8.92 -14.06
CA PRO A 148 -32.62 9.57 -15.36
C PRO A 148 -32.33 11.09 -15.33
N ALA A 149 -32.22 11.72 -14.15
CA ALA A 149 -32.18 13.17 -13.99
C ALA A 149 -30.80 13.77 -13.58
N GLN A 150 -29.73 12.99 -13.40
CA GLN A 150 -28.46 13.53 -12.89
C GLN A 150 -27.24 13.14 -13.75
N ASN A 151 -27.18 13.70 -14.97
CA ASN A 151 -26.14 13.46 -15.97
C ASN A 151 -24.72 13.98 -15.62
N ASN A 152 -24.43 14.42 -14.39
CA ASN A 152 -23.19 15.14 -14.06
C ASN A 152 -22.42 14.62 -12.83
N LEU A 153 -22.61 13.36 -12.40
CA LEU A 153 -21.71 12.81 -11.38
C LEU A 153 -20.38 12.33 -12.02
N PRO A 154 -19.20 12.73 -11.52
CA PRO A 154 -17.88 12.43 -12.13
C PRO A 154 -17.46 10.95 -12.02
N LEU A 155 -18.35 10.04 -11.63
CA LEU A 155 -18.02 8.64 -11.37
C LEU A 155 -17.70 7.85 -12.67
N SER A 156 -18.23 8.29 -13.81
CA SER A 156 -17.87 7.74 -15.13
C SER A 156 -16.41 8.00 -15.50
N ASP A 157 -15.84 9.10 -15.00
CA ASP A 157 -14.49 9.55 -15.32
C ASP A 157 -13.45 8.95 -14.38
N GLU A 158 -13.79 8.70 -13.10
CA GLU A 158 -12.88 8.07 -12.14
C GLU A 158 -12.50 6.63 -12.48
N CYS A 159 -13.44 5.76 -12.92
CA CYS A 159 -13.07 4.39 -13.31
C CYS A 159 -12.36 4.34 -14.67
N LYS A 160 -12.60 5.29 -15.59
CA LYS A 160 -11.81 5.41 -16.84
C LYS A 160 -10.39 5.86 -16.54
N ALA A 161 -10.23 6.89 -15.72
CA ALA A 161 -8.94 7.35 -15.22
C ALA A 161 -8.23 6.20 -14.49
N SER A 162 -8.94 5.47 -13.62
CA SER A 162 -8.43 4.28 -12.92
C SER A 162 -7.87 3.22 -13.88
N GLY A 163 -8.53 2.96 -15.01
CA GLY A 163 -8.01 2.07 -16.06
C GLY A 163 -6.66 2.53 -16.62
N VAL A 164 -6.47 3.83 -16.86
CA VAL A 164 -5.18 4.40 -17.31
C VAL A 164 -4.10 4.21 -16.25
N HIS A 165 -4.41 4.43 -14.96
CA HIS A 165 -3.45 4.23 -13.86
C HIS A 165 -3.04 2.76 -13.75
N ILE A 166 -3.98 1.82 -13.89
CA ILE A 166 -3.69 0.37 -13.85
C ILE A 166 -2.80 -0.02 -15.04
N TYR A 167 -3.11 0.47 -16.24
CA TYR A 167 -2.30 0.20 -17.42
C TYR A 167 -0.87 0.74 -17.29
N ALA A 168 -0.73 2.00 -16.86
CA ALA A 168 0.57 2.61 -16.59
C ALA A 168 1.35 1.83 -15.53
N LEU A 169 0.66 1.32 -14.50
CA LEU A 169 1.25 0.51 -13.46
C LEU A 169 1.77 -0.83 -13.99
N VAL A 170 1.00 -1.52 -14.84
CA VAL A 170 1.43 -2.78 -15.46
C VAL A 170 2.69 -2.57 -16.30
N ILE A 171 2.74 -1.51 -17.11
CA ILE A 171 3.95 -1.15 -17.88
C ILE A 171 5.12 -0.91 -16.93
N TYR A 172 4.93 -0.10 -15.89
CA TYR A 172 5.98 0.20 -14.91
C TYR A 172 6.51 -1.07 -14.23
N LEU A 173 5.61 -1.96 -13.78
CA LEU A 173 5.96 -3.22 -13.12
C LEU A 173 6.72 -4.19 -14.04
N ALA A 174 6.53 -4.09 -15.36
CA ALA A 174 7.30 -4.85 -16.32
C ALA A 174 8.67 -4.19 -16.59
N VAL A 175 8.68 -2.90 -16.94
CA VAL A 175 9.86 -2.21 -17.48
C VAL A 175 10.89 -1.87 -16.40
N TRP A 176 10.46 -1.33 -15.26
CA TRP A 176 11.40 -0.81 -14.26
C TRP A 176 12.20 -1.92 -13.55
N PRO A 177 11.58 -3.00 -13.05
CA PRO A 177 12.33 -4.15 -12.52
C PRO A 177 13.21 -4.80 -13.59
N PHE A 178 12.74 -4.91 -14.83
CA PHE A 178 13.52 -5.46 -15.94
C PHE A 178 14.81 -4.68 -16.16
N LEU A 179 14.73 -3.34 -16.23
CA LEU A 179 15.90 -2.47 -16.38
C LEU A 179 16.90 -2.68 -15.24
N ASN A 180 16.43 -2.71 -13.99
CA ASN A 180 17.30 -2.92 -12.82
C ASN A 180 18.02 -4.28 -12.86
N VAL A 181 17.31 -5.35 -13.25
CA VAL A 181 17.88 -6.69 -13.42
C VAL A 181 18.93 -6.72 -14.53
N VAL A 182 18.63 -6.14 -15.69
CA VAL A 182 19.59 -6.08 -16.81
C VAL A 182 20.85 -5.32 -16.39
N LEU A 183 20.71 -4.18 -15.71
CA LEU A 183 21.86 -3.38 -15.27
C LEU A 183 22.73 -4.11 -14.25
N ILE A 184 22.14 -4.79 -13.25
CA ILE A 184 22.96 -5.50 -12.26
C ILE A 184 23.66 -6.72 -12.84
N LEU A 185 23.04 -7.42 -13.80
CA LEU A 185 23.67 -8.54 -14.50
C LEU A 185 24.79 -8.08 -15.45
N ASN A 186 24.70 -6.87 -15.99
CA ASN A 186 25.71 -6.34 -16.91
C ASN A 186 26.93 -5.76 -16.19
N TYR A 187 26.70 -4.96 -15.14
CA TYR A 187 27.75 -4.18 -14.47
C TYR A 187 28.20 -4.79 -13.13
N GLY A 188 27.43 -5.72 -12.56
CA GLY A 188 27.72 -6.35 -11.27
C GLY A 188 27.40 -5.46 -10.06
N SER A 189 27.25 -6.11 -8.91
CA SER A 189 26.86 -5.49 -7.63
C SER A 189 27.90 -4.50 -7.07
N ALA A 190 29.17 -4.66 -7.43
CA ALA A 190 30.26 -3.79 -6.99
C ALA A 190 30.36 -2.48 -7.80
N SER A 191 29.62 -2.35 -8.90
CA SER A 191 29.70 -1.16 -9.76
C SER A 191 29.07 0.07 -9.09
N LYS A 192 29.71 1.23 -9.29
CA LYS A 192 29.16 2.52 -8.84
C LYS A 192 27.78 2.79 -9.45
N LEU A 193 27.54 2.35 -10.69
CA LEU A 193 26.25 2.49 -11.37
C LEU A 193 25.13 1.78 -10.60
N VAL A 194 25.34 0.51 -10.21
CA VAL A 194 24.35 -0.28 -9.46
C VAL A 194 24.13 0.29 -8.05
N ALA A 195 25.19 0.76 -7.38
CA ALA A 195 25.08 1.42 -6.08
C ALA A 195 24.27 2.73 -6.14
N THR A 196 24.50 3.55 -7.16
CA THR A 196 23.71 4.77 -7.41
C THR A 196 22.26 4.42 -7.74
N LEU A 197 22.04 3.43 -8.59
CA LEU A 197 20.70 2.96 -8.95
C LEU A 197 19.93 2.46 -7.73
N ALA A 198 20.59 1.71 -6.83
CA ALA A 198 20.00 1.31 -5.56
C ALA A 198 19.58 2.53 -4.73
N SER A 199 20.45 3.52 -4.60
CA SER A 199 20.17 4.75 -3.85
C SER A 199 19.00 5.54 -4.43
N VAL A 200 18.92 5.66 -5.77
CA VAL A 200 17.80 6.30 -6.48
C VAL A 200 16.49 5.57 -6.21
N ASN A 201 16.49 4.24 -6.24
CA ASN A 201 15.31 3.44 -5.89
C ASN A 201 14.89 3.66 -4.43
N GLY A 202 15.84 3.72 -3.49
CA GLY A 202 15.56 3.97 -2.08
C GLY A 202 14.94 5.35 -1.83
N VAL A 203 15.57 6.40 -2.36
CA VAL A 203 15.06 7.78 -2.25
C VAL A 203 13.72 7.96 -2.94
N THR A 204 13.55 7.40 -4.14
CA THR A 204 12.27 7.42 -4.86
C THR A 204 11.17 6.75 -4.03
N SER A 205 11.48 5.62 -3.38
CA SER A 205 10.55 4.94 -2.48
C SER A 205 10.13 5.84 -1.32
N MET A 206 11.08 6.51 -0.65
CA MET A 206 10.79 7.45 0.43
C MET A 206 9.88 8.60 -0.03
N VAL A 207 10.24 9.27 -1.13
CA VAL A 207 9.47 10.43 -1.65
C VAL A 207 8.05 10.02 -2.03
N LEU A 208 7.89 8.92 -2.74
CA LEU A 208 6.57 8.40 -3.13
C LEU A 208 5.76 7.95 -1.91
N GLY A 209 6.42 7.38 -0.89
CA GLY A 209 5.77 7.05 0.37
C GLY A 209 5.22 8.28 1.09
N CYS A 210 6.00 9.38 1.14
CA CYS A 210 5.50 10.64 1.66
C CYS A 210 4.32 11.17 0.84
N ALA A 211 4.44 11.19 -0.49
CA ALA A 211 3.39 11.62 -1.39
C ALA A 211 2.13 10.74 -1.30
N GLN A 212 2.25 9.47 -0.91
CA GLN A 212 1.13 8.56 -0.71
C GLN A 212 0.34 8.90 0.56
N TYR A 213 1.02 9.18 1.68
CA TYR A 213 0.34 9.38 2.98
C TYR A 213 -0.07 10.82 3.25
N VAL A 214 0.66 11.82 2.74
CA VAL A 214 0.38 13.25 3.00
C VAL A 214 -1.01 13.68 2.53
N PRO A 215 -1.48 13.37 1.30
CA PRO A 215 -2.82 13.76 0.85
C PRO A 215 -3.90 13.17 1.76
N GLN A 216 -3.76 11.92 2.17
CA GLN A 216 -4.69 11.26 3.08
C GLN A 216 -4.74 11.93 4.45
N LEU A 217 -3.58 12.36 4.97
CA LEU A 217 -3.47 13.11 6.22
C LEU A 217 -4.20 14.46 6.12
N CYS A 218 -3.98 15.19 5.03
CA CYS A 218 -4.65 16.48 4.79
C CYS A 218 -6.17 16.32 4.66
N THR A 219 -6.64 15.32 3.91
CA THR A 219 -8.08 15.06 3.76
C THR A 219 -8.71 14.67 5.09
N THR A 220 -8.08 13.78 5.86
CA THR A 220 -8.59 13.36 7.18
C THR A 220 -8.63 14.54 8.16
N TRP A 221 -7.66 15.46 8.08
CA TRP A 221 -7.67 16.69 8.87
C TRP A 221 -8.83 17.62 8.50
N ARG A 222 -9.13 17.77 7.20
CA ARG A 222 -10.19 18.66 6.70
C ARG A 222 -11.59 18.12 6.96
N GLU A 223 -11.83 16.86 6.58
CA GLU A 223 -13.17 16.25 6.64
C GLU A 223 -13.58 15.87 8.06
N LYS A 224 -12.62 15.68 8.98
CA LYS A 224 -12.87 15.26 10.38
C LYS A 224 -13.64 13.93 10.51
N GLU A 225 -13.73 13.17 9.43
CA GLU A 225 -14.34 11.85 9.37
C GLU A 225 -13.30 10.78 9.01
N VAL A 226 -13.56 9.55 9.49
CA VAL A 226 -12.70 8.40 9.21
C VAL A 226 -13.19 7.75 7.92
N GLY A 227 -12.43 7.91 6.82
CA GLY A 227 -12.75 7.30 5.54
C GLY A 227 -12.73 5.76 5.56
N ALA A 228 -12.92 5.12 4.39
CA ALA A 228 -13.05 3.66 4.26
C ALA A 228 -11.78 2.83 4.58
N LEU A 229 -10.67 3.48 4.94
CA LEU A 229 -9.36 2.87 5.18
C LEU A 229 -9.38 1.95 6.40
N SER A 230 -8.74 0.78 6.28
CA SER A 230 -8.71 -0.22 7.36
C SER A 230 -7.83 0.25 8.53
N LEU A 231 -8.48 0.74 9.59
CA LEU A 231 -7.83 1.09 10.86
C LEU A 231 -7.01 -0.07 11.45
N PRO A 232 -7.51 -1.33 11.45
CA PRO A 232 -6.73 -2.48 11.94
C PRO A 232 -5.42 -2.72 11.17
N MET A 233 -5.46 -2.54 9.84
CA MET A 233 -4.28 -2.68 8.99
C MET A 233 -3.21 -1.64 9.37
N MET A 234 -3.63 -0.41 9.64
CA MET A 234 -2.70 0.66 10.03
C MET A 234 -2.11 0.46 11.43
N MET A 235 -2.90 -0.04 12.39
CA MET A 235 -2.46 -0.30 13.76
C MET A 235 -1.32 -1.32 13.82
N LEU A 236 -1.37 -2.35 12.98
CA LEU A 236 -0.32 -3.38 12.93
C LEU A 236 0.88 -2.94 12.07
N GLN A 237 0.64 -2.16 11.01
CA GLN A 237 1.71 -1.77 10.09
C GLN A 237 2.58 -0.62 10.59
N ALA A 238 2.03 0.37 11.29
CA ALA A 238 2.82 1.49 11.80
C ALA A 238 3.98 1.03 12.71
N PRO A 239 3.76 0.22 13.77
CA PRO A 239 4.86 -0.30 14.59
C PRO A 239 5.74 -1.29 13.81
N GLY A 240 5.13 -2.09 12.93
CA GLY A 240 5.86 -3.03 12.08
C GLY A 240 6.84 -2.36 11.11
N GLY A 241 6.54 -1.15 10.63
CA GLY A 241 7.41 -0.36 9.77
C GLY A 241 8.69 0.08 10.48
N PHE A 242 8.60 0.51 11.74
CA PHE A 242 9.78 0.87 12.54
C PHE A 242 10.66 -0.34 12.86
N LEU A 243 10.04 -1.46 13.25
CA LEU A 243 10.76 -2.71 13.47
C LEU A 243 11.43 -3.22 12.19
N LEU A 244 10.75 -3.11 11.04
CA LEU A 244 11.32 -3.44 9.74
C LEU A 244 12.54 -2.55 9.43
N ALA A 245 12.45 -1.23 9.67
CA ALA A 245 13.58 -0.32 9.51
C ALA A 245 14.78 -0.75 10.35
N TYR A 246 14.55 -1.10 11.62
CA TYR A 246 15.59 -1.60 12.52
C TYR A 246 16.25 -2.87 11.97
N THR A 247 15.46 -3.87 11.56
CA THR A 247 16.01 -5.13 11.02
C THR A 247 16.76 -4.94 9.70
N ILE A 248 16.39 -3.95 8.87
CA ILE A 248 17.10 -3.64 7.62
C ILE A 248 18.39 -2.89 7.91
N ALA A 249 18.37 -1.92 8.83
CA ALA A 249 19.56 -1.15 9.20
C ALA A 249 20.70 -2.02 9.75
N GLY A 250 20.35 -3.13 10.43
CA GLY A 250 21.33 -4.10 10.92
C GLY A 250 21.91 -5.05 9.85
N ARG A 251 21.39 -5.04 8.61
CA ARG A 251 21.84 -5.98 7.57
C ARG A 251 23.13 -5.49 6.89
N PRO A 252 24.12 -6.38 6.68
CA PRO A 252 25.38 -6.01 6.04
C PRO A 252 25.14 -5.56 4.59
N GLY A 253 25.83 -4.51 4.17
CA GLY A 253 25.73 -3.98 2.80
C GLY A 253 24.47 -3.15 2.51
N THR A 254 23.62 -2.90 3.51
CA THR A 254 22.54 -1.90 3.41
C THR A 254 23.06 -0.49 3.75
N ASN A 255 22.33 0.53 3.33
CA ASN A 255 22.66 1.93 3.63
C ASN A 255 21.40 2.68 4.12
N TRP A 256 21.53 3.97 4.44
CA TRP A 256 20.41 4.78 4.93
C TRP A 256 19.20 4.81 3.98
N THR A 257 19.44 4.75 2.66
CA THR A 257 18.37 4.73 1.66
C THR A 257 17.50 3.48 1.73
N SER A 258 18.01 2.41 2.36
CA SER A 258 17.31 1.14 2.53
C SER A 258 16.29 1.15 3.66
N TRP A 259 16.52 1.90 4.73
CA TRP A 259 15.64 1.87 5.90
C TRP A 259 14.86 3.16 6.12
N ILE A 260 15.33 4.30 5.59
CA ILE A 260 14.71 5.61 5.83
C ILE A 260 13.26 5.69 5.36
N THR A 261 12.94 5.02 4.24
CA THR A 261 11.58 4.94 3.71
C THR A 261 10.60 4.39 4.74
N TYR A 262 10.98 3.33 5.47
CA TYR A 262 10.12 2.69 6.44
C TYR A 262 9.93 3.53 7.71
N VAL A 263 10.95 4.30 8.09
CA VAL A 263 10.85 5.29 9.18
C VAL A 263 9.92 6.43 8.76
N ALA A 264 10.15 7.04 7.60
CA ALA A 264 9.37 8.18 7.11
C ALA A 264 7.89 7.81 6.93
N THR A 265 7.62 6.68 6.26
CA THR A 265 6.25 6.18 6.08
C THR A 265 5.63 5.72 7.39
N GLY A 266 6.39 5.13 8.32
CA GLY A 266 5.93 4.75 9.65
C GLY A 266 5.47 5.95 10.48
N ILE A 267 6.20 7.08 10.43
CA ILE A 267 5.81 8.33 11.10
C ILE A 267 4.49 8.87 10.52
N LEU A 268 4.40 8.97 9.20
CA LEU A 268 3.18 9.47 8.54
C LEU A 268 1.97 8.57 8.79
N GLN A 269 2.17 7.26 8.73
CA GLN A 269 1.14 6.27 9.02
C GLN A 269 0.71 6.33 10.49
N GLY A 270 1.65 6.52 11.42
CA GLY A 270 1.37 6.72 12.85
C GLY A 270 0.59 8.00 13.13
N ALA A 271 0.96 9.11 12.48
CA ALA A 271 0.23 10.39 12.59
C ALA A 271 -1.21 10.26 12.07
N LEU A 272 -1.39 9.60 10.92
CA LEU A 272 -2.72 9.34 10.36
C LEU A 272 -3.54 8.42 11.27
N LEU A 273 -2.93 7.38 11.84
CA LEU A 273 -3.59 6.49 12.79
C LEU A 273 -4.06 7.25 14.03
N LEU A 274 -3.21 8.12 14.60
CA LEU A 274 -3.56 8.94 15.75
C LEU A 274 -4.77 9.83 15.45
N MET A 275 -4.77 10.52 14.31
CA MET A 275 -5.92 11.32 13.87
C MET A 275 -7.20 10.50 13.77
N CYS A 276 -7.13 9.34 13.13
CA CYS A 276 -8.29 8.45 12.97
C CYS A 276 -8.84 7.97 14.32
N VAL A 277 -7.97 7.64 15.29
CA VAL A 277 -8.38 7.23 16.63
C VAL A 277 -9.06 8.39 17.37
N VAL A 278 -8.48 9.60 17.31
CA VAL A 278 -9.03 10.81 17.97
C VAL A 278 -10.42 11.16 17.41
N TRP A 279 -10.59 11.17 16.08
CA TRP A 279 -11.89 11.46 15.46
C TRP A 279 -12.92 10.35 15.66
N ARG A 280 -12.50 9.08 15.66
CA ARG A 280 -13.40 7.98 16.00
C ARG A 280 -13.91 8.11 17.43
N TYR A 281 -13.04 8.46 18.38
CA TYR A 281 -13.45 8.67 19.77
C TYR A 281 -14.40 9.87 19.91
N ARG A 282 -14.07 10.98 19.25
CA ARG A 282 -14.88 12.21 19.29
C ARG A 282 -16.27 12.03 18.66
N ASN A 283 -16.36 11.43 17.47
CA ASN A 283 -17.65 11.18 16.82
C ASN A 283 -18.47 10.09 17.52
N ARG A 284 -17.85 9.20 18.31
CA ARG A 284 -18.60 8.26 19.16
C ARG A 284 -19.16 8.94 20.42
N SER A 285 -18.57 10.06 20.82
CA SER A 285 -19.02 10.88 21.95
C SER A 285 -20.14 11.86 21.58
N THR A 286 -20.37 12.07 20.27
CA THR A 286 -21.53 12.79 19.73
C THR A 286 -22.50 11.75 19.17
N PRO A 287 -23.60 11.40 19.84
CA PRO A 287 -24.60 10.50 19.27
C PRO A 287 -25.02 11.03 17.90
N LEU A 288 -24.94 10.20 16.87
CA LEU A 288 -25.57 10.49 15.58
C LEU A 288 -27.05 10.72 15.87
N ARG A 289 -27.49 11.97 15.69
CA ARG A 289 -28.89 12.27 15.43
C ARG A 289 -29.26 11.43 14.21
N SER A 290 -30.16 10.49 14.40
CA SER A 290 -30.68 9.61 13.36
C SER A 290 -31.10 10.48 12.16
N PRO A 291 -30.94 10.04 10.90
CA PRO A 291 -31.54 10.74 9.75
C PRO A 291 -33.07 10.92 9.86
N GLU A 292 -33.71 10.32 10.85
CA GLU A 292 -35.13 10.43 11.19
C GLU A 292 -35.47 11.44 12.29
N ASP A 293 -34.49 12.11 12.91
CA ASP A 293 -34.81 13.17 13.88
C ASP A 293 -34.98 14.51 13.14
N PRO A 294 -36.21 15.05 13.05
CA PRO A 294 -36.47 16.29 12.33
C PRO A 294 -35.60 17.41 12.88
N ASN A 295 -35.12 18.29 12.00
CA ASN A 295 -34.49 19.55 12.38
C ASN A 295 -35.43 20.27 13.38
N PRO A 296 -34.96 20.86 14.49
CA PRO A 296 -35.85 21.56 15.43
C PRO A 296 -36.66 22.67 14.73
N ASP A 297 -36.05 23.33 13.73
CA ASP A 297 -36.73 24.32 12.88
C ASP A 297 -37.84 23.73 12.00
N ASP A 298 -37.71 22.47 11.54
CA ASP A 298 -38.73 21.82 10.71
C ASP A 298 -39.93 21.35 11.53
N SER A 299 -39.70 21.03 12.82
CA SER A 299 -40.76 20.64 13.75
C SER A 299 -41.61 21.83 14.18
N GLU A 300 -40.99 23.00 14.42
CA GLU A 300 -41.71 24.25 14.67
C GLU A 300 -42.44 24.74 13.42
N LEU A 301 -41.81 24.70 12.23
CA LEU A 301 -42.45 25.09 10.98
C LEU A 301 -43.64 24.18 10.62
N GLY A 302 -43.52 22.87 10.87
CA GLY A 302 -44.60 21.90 10.69
C GLY A 302 -45.76 22.12 11.68
N ALA A 303 -45.46 22.42 12.94
CA ALA A 303 -46.47 22.77 13.95
C ALA A 303 -47.23 24.05 13.57
N VAL A 304 -46.52 25.10 13.12
CA VAL A 304 -47.13 26.35 12.67
C VAL A 304 -47.98 26.14 11.41
N LEU A 305 -47.52 25.35 10.44
CA LEU A 305 -48.30 25.05 9.23
C LEU A 305 -49.57 24.24 9.53
N SER A 306 -49.50 23.30 10.46
CA SER A 306 -50.68 22.51 10.87
C SER A 306 -51.72 23.34 11.64
N ASP A 307 -51.31 24.28 12.49
CA ASP A 307 -52.24 25.22 13.16
C ASP A 307 -52.92 26.14 12.13
N LEU A 308 -52.16 26.64 11.14
CA LEU A 308 -52.71 27.47 10.06
C LEU A 308 -53.68 26.70 9.16
N GLN A 309 -53.42 25.43 8.86
CA GLN A 309 -54.34 24.58 8.11
C GLN A 309 -55.61 24.24 8.90
N THR A 310 -55.48 24.04 10.21
CA THR A 310 -56.62 23.77 11.10
C THR A 310 -57.52 25.00 11.22
N ARG A 311 -56.93 26.19 11.41
CA ARG A 311 -57.66 27.47 11.39
C ARG A 311 -58.31 27.75 10.03
N ARG A 312 -57.66 27.40 8.91
CA ARG A 312 -58.24 27.55 7.57
C ARG A 312 -59.46 26.65 7.36
N ARG A 313 -59.49 25.44 7.92
CA ARG A 313 -60.67 24.55 7.84
C ARG A 313 -61.84 25.01 8.70
N THR A 314 -61.59 25.66 9.84
CA THR A 314 -62.67 26.19 10.68
C THR A 314 -63.34 27.45 10.13
N ILE A 315 -62.77 28.11 9.11
CA ILE A 315 -63.31 29.35 8.51
C ILE A 315 -64.22 29.07 7.31
N HIS A 316 -64.25 27.84 6.78
CA HIS A 316 -65.25 27.42 5.78
C HIS A 316 -66.11 26.28 6.34
N PRO A 317 -67.26 26.58 6.96
CA PRO A 317 -68.33 25.60 7.07
C PRO A 317 -68.73 25.22 5.64
N GLN A 318 -68.82 23.91 5.38
CA GLN A 318 -69.58 23.40 4.26
C GLN A 318 -71.05 23.69 4.56
N ASP A 319 -71.59 24.70 3.87
CA ASP A 319 -72.99 24.73 3.43
C ASP A 319 -73.02 24.38 1.95
#